data_AF-A0A392QIY8-F1
#
_entry.id   AF-A0A392QIY8-F1
#
_cell.length_a   1.000
_cell.length_b   1.000
_cell.length_c   1.000
_cell.angle_alpha   90.00
_cell.angle_beta   90.00
_cell.angle_gamma   90.00
#
_symmetry.space_group_name_H-M   'P 1'
#
loop_
_entity.id
_entity.type
_entity.pdbx_description
1 polymer ?
#
loop_
_entity_poly.entity_id
_entity_poly.type
_entity_poly.pdbx_seq_one_letter_code
_entity_poly.pdbx_strand_id
1 'polypeptide(L)' 'MWTSVTGLLSPKGVNYEVQALIRIKNSLVDPHSALNNWDAESVDPCNWAMVT' A
#
# COMPACT_ATOMS: atom_id res chain seq x y z
N MET A 1 20.80 10.79 1.27
CA MET A 1 19.90 10.89 2.43
C MET A 1 18.64 10.15 2.07
N TRP A 2 18.34 9.02 2.71
CA TRP A 2 17.04 8.37 2.56
C TRP A 2 16.09 9.11 3.50
N THR A 3 15.21 9.95 2.94
CA THR A 3 14.14 10.55 3.71
C THR A 3 13.04 9.51 3.83
N SER A 4 12.93 8.86 4.99
CA SER A 4 11.74 8.05 5.28
C SER A 4 10.54 9.00 5.35
N VAL A 5 9.64 8.91 4.38
CA VAL A 5 8.34 9.58 4.46
C VAL A 5 7.57 8.87 5.56
N THR A 6 7.27 9.58 6.64
CA THR A 6 6.40 9.03 7.69
C THR A 6 4.97 9.21 7.21
N GLY A 7 4.38 8.14 6.69
CA GLY A 7 2.99 8.15 6.27
C GLY A 7 2.09 8.55 7.43
N LEU A 8 1.15 9.48 7.18
CA LEU A 8 0.18 9.88 8.19
C LEU A 8 -0.69 8.66 8.54
N LEU A 9 -0.74 8.31 9.82
CA LEU A 9 -1.60 7.22 10.30
C LEU A 9 -3.02 7.76 10.52
N SER A 10 -4.02 6.95 10.18
CA SER A 10 -5.39 7.19 10.62
C SER A 10 -5.51 7.02 12.15
N PRO A 11 -6.60 7.48 12.77
CA PRO A 11 -6.85 7.27 14.21
C PRO A 11 -6.85 5.79 14.64
N LYS A 12 -6.95 4.85 13.70
CA LYS A 12 -6.84 3.40 13.92
C LYS A 12 -5.41 2.85 13.79
N GLY A 13 -4.41 3.71 13.56
CA GLY A 13 -3.01 3.31 13.39
C GLY A 13 -2.66 2.76 12.01
N VAL A 14 -3.50 2.97 10.99
CA VAL A 14 -3.29 2.46 9.62
C VAL A 14 -2.79 3.58 8.71
N ASN A 15 -1.75 3.34 7.91
CA ASN A 15 -1.25 4.31 6.92
C ASN A 15 -2.32 4.58 5.83
N TYR A 16 -2.63 5.85 5.58
CA TYR A 16 -3.59 6.24 4.54
C TYR A 16 -3.17 5.78 3.14
N GLU A 17 -1.86 5.69 2.87
CA GLU A 17 -1.31 5.21 1.59
C GLU A 17 -1.69 3.75 1.35
N VAL A 18 -1.54 2.90 2.37
CA VAL A 18 -1.93 1.48 2.34
C VAL A 18 -3.43 1.37 2.03
N GLN A 19 -4.28 2.13 2.72
CA GLN A 19 -5.73 2.11 2.47
C GLN A 19 -6.11 2.57 1.06
N ALA A 20 -5.43 3.60 0.52
CA ALA A 20 -5.66 4.07 -0.83
C ALA A 20 -5.27 3.02 -1.87
N LEU A 21 -4.09 2.40 -1.71
CA LEU A 21 -3.60 1.35 -2.60
C LEU A 21 -4.50 0.12 -2.57
N ILE A 22 -4.96 -0.34 -1.41
CA ILE A 22 -5.88 -1.48 -1.33
C ILE A 22 -7.22 -1.20 -2.04
N ARG A 23 -7.73 0.03 -1.98
CA ARG A 23 -8.92 0.41 -2.76
C ARG A 23 -8.68 0.34 -4.27
N ILE A 24 -7.49 0.73 -4.72
CA ILE A 24 -7.08 0.61 -6.13
C ILE A 24 -7.02 -0.87 -6.53
N LYS A 25 -6.32 -1.72 -5.76
CA LYS A 25 -6.25 -3.17 -5.99
C LYS A 25 -7.64 -3.80 -6.14
N ASN A 26 -8.56 -3.48 -5.24
CA ASN A 26 -9.93 -4.03 -5.27
C ASN A 26 -10.78 -3.49 -6.44
N SER A 27 -10.35 -2.40 -7.08
CA SER A 27 -11.06 -1.80 -8.23
C SER A 27 -10.50 -2.28 -9.58
N LEU A 28 -9.42 -3.08 -9.58
CA LEU A 28 -8.74 -3.56 -10.78
C LEU A 28 -8.97 -5.07 -10.97
N VAL A 29 -9.10 -5.49 -12.23
CA VAL A 29 -8.98 -6.91 -12.59
C VAL A 29 -7.50 -7.18 -12.80
N ASP A 30 -6.91 -8.03 -11.96
CA ASP A 30 -5.49 -8.38 -11.99
C ASP A 30 -5.28 -9.83 -12.47
N PRO A 31 -5.33 -10.09 -13.80
CA PRO A 31 -5.23 -11.44 -14.34
C PRO A 31 -3.86 -12.08 -14.12
N HIS A 32 -2.83 -11.29 -13.84
CA HIS A 32 -1.46 -11.75 -13.64
C HIS A 32 -1.04 -11.79 -12.17
N SER A 33 -1.95 -11.47 -11.24
CA SER A 33 -1.64 -11.37 -9.80
C SER A 33 -0.44 -10.45 -9.50
N ALA A 34 -0.26 -9.40 -10.30
CA ALA A 34 0.83 -8.44 -10.14
C ALA A 34 0.75 -7.69 -8.81
N LEU A 35 -0.44 -7.54 -8.23
CA LEU A 35 -0.69 -6.84 -6.97
C LEU A 35 -0.82 -7.82 -5.78
N ASN A 36 -0.38 -9.08 -5.91
CA ASN A 36 -0.59 -10.07 -4.86
C ASN A 36 0.05 -9.69 -3.52
N ASN A 37 1.23 -9.02 -3.57
CA ASN A 37 2.00 -8.69 -2.37
C ASN A 37 1.51 -7.40 -1.67
N TRP A 38 0.43 -6.78 -2.17
CA TRP A 38 -0.23 -5.67 -1.51
C TRP A 38 -1.09 -6.20 -0.36
N ASP A 39 -0.75 -5.79 0.86
CA ASP A 39 -1.35 -6.27 2.11
C ASP A 39 -2.04 -5.13 2.88
N ALA A 40 -3.33 -5.31 3.22
CA ALA A 40 -4.09 -4.29 3.92
C ALA A 40 -3.66 -4.08 5.38
N GLU A 41 -2.93 -5.03 5.96
CA GLU A 41 -2.38 -4.96 7.32
C GLU A 41 -0.92 -4.48 7.35
N SER A 42 -0.31 -4.22 6.19
CA SER A 42 1.06 -3.70 6.15
C SER A 42 1.12 -2.29 6.74
N VAL A 43 2.21 -2.01 7.43
CA VAL A 43 2.56 -0.67 7.93
C VAL A 43 3.19 0.18 6.82
N ASP A 44 3.85 -0.47 5.85
CA ASP A 44 4.64 0.18 4.81
C ASP A 44 4.42 -0.48 3.42
N PRO A 45 4.01 0.28 2.39
CA PRO A 45 3.86 -0.21 1.04
C PRO A 45 5.13 -0.13 0.18
N CYS A 46 6.25 0.42 0.67
CA CYS A 46 7.45 0.68 -0.15
C CYS A 46 8.07 -0.56 -0.82
N ASN A 47 7.80 -1.76 -0.29
CA ASN A 47 8.28 -3.03 -0.86
C ASN A 47 7.26 -3.73 -1.75
N TRP A 48 6.13 -3.10 -2.04
CA TRP A 48 5.09 -3.68 -2.89
C TRP A 48 5.45 -3.60 -4.35
N ALA A 49 4.95 -4.56 -5.13
CA ALA A 49 5.10 -4.52 -6.57
C ALA A 49 4.43 -3.24 -7.11
N MET A 50 5.06 -2.60 -8.10
CA MET A 50 4.57 -1.37 -8.74
C MET A 50 4.53 -0.10 -7.86
N VAL A 51 5.13 -0.11 -6.65
CA VAL A 51 5.36 1.09 -5.83
C VAL A 51 6.84 1.47 -5.95
N THR A 52 7.17 2.72 -6.36
CA THR A 52 8.55 3.20 -6.62
C THR A 52 8.78 4.62 -6.13
#